data_AF-A0A9E5TTS9-F1
#
_entry.id   AF-A0A9E5TTS9-F1
#
_cell.length_a   1.000
_cell.length_b   1.000
_cell.length_c   1.000
_cell.angle_alpha   90.00
_cell.angle_beta   90.00
_cell.angle_gamma   90.00
#
_symmetry.space_group_name_H-M   'P 1'
#
loop_
_entity.id
_entity.type
_entity.pdbx_description
1 polymer ?
#
loop_
_entity_poly.entity_id
_entity_poly.type
_entity_poly.pdbx_seq_one_letter_code
_entity_poly.pdbx_strand_id
1 'polypeptide(L)'
;LDSAGVVEKFGVPPELIIDYLALMGDSVDNIPGVPKVGPKTAAKWLNQYGDLDGVVAGAEDIKGKVGESLRDHLDQLPLAKALTT
;
A
#
# COMPACT_ATOMS: atom_id res chain seq x y z
N LEU A 1 19.98 2.57 0.04
CA LEU A 1 19.34 3.46 -0.95
C LEU A 1 19.10 4.77 -0.23
N ASP A 2 19.65 5.89 -0.69
CA ASP A 2 19.37 7.20 -0.10
C ASP A 2 17.91 7.59 -0.36
N SER A 3 17.37 8.52 0.44
CA SER A 3 15.95 8.90 0.42
C SER A 3 15.44 9.25 -0.99
N ALA A 4 16.26 9.93 -1.79
CA ALA A 4 15.93 10.29 -3.17
C ALA A 4 15.76 9.05 -4.08
N GLY A 5 16.67 8.08 -3.97
CA GLY A 5 16.59 6.85 -4.75
C GLY A 5 15.38 5.98 -4.39
N VAL A 6 14.88 6.08 -3.15
CA VAL A 6 13.64 5.40 -2.72
C VAL A 6 12.43 5.99 -3.42
N VAL A 7 12.32 7.31 -3.45
CA VAL A 7 11.24 7.99 -4.16
C VAL A 7 11.28 7.69 -5.66
N GLU A 8 12.46 7.70 -6.28
CA GLU A 8 12.60 7.36 -7.71
C GLU A 8 12.20 5.91 -8.02
N LYS A 9 12.51 4.97 -7.12
CA LYS A 9 12.24 3.54 -7.34
C LYS A 9 10.81 3.12 -7.03
N PHE A 10 10.25 3.63 -5.94
CA PHE A 10 8.96 3.18 -5.39
C PHE A 10 7.85 4.22 -5.52
N GLY A 11 8.18 5.47 -5.86
CA GLY A 11 7.22 6.56 -5.97
C GLY A 11 6.69 7.07 -4.63
N VAL A 12 7.26 6.62 -3.51
CA VAL A 12 6.89 7.04 -2.16
C VAL A 12 8.14 7.35 -1.33
N PRO A 13 8.07 8.24 -0.34
CA PRO A 13 9.14 8.45 0.63
C PRO A 13 9.44 7.18 1.43
N PRO A 14 10.66 7.03 1.97
CA PRO A 14 11.08 5.85 2.73
C PRO A 14 10.19 5.53 3.93
N GLU A 15 9.60 6.56 4.55
CA GLU A 15 8.66 6.41 5.67
C GLU A 15 7.37 5.66 5.30
N LEU A 16 6.99 5.64 4.02
CA LEU A 16 5.78 4.97 3.51
C LEU A 16 6.05 3.62 2.85
N ILE A 17 7.30 3.14 2.87
CA ILE A 17 7.65 1.85 2.23
C ILE A 17 6.93 0.69 2.90
N ILE A 18 6.77 0.74 4.23
CA ILE A 18 6.02 -0.28 4.98
C ILE A 18 4.56 -0.31 4.52
N ASP A 19 3.92 0.86 4.41
CA ASP A 19 2.55 0.99 3.93
C ASP A 19 2.39 0.56 2.47
N TYR A 20 3.41 0.84 1.66
CA TYR A 20 3.48 0.44 0.26
C TYR A 20 3.54 -1.09 0.10
N LEU A 21 4.38 -1.75 0.90
CA LEU A 21 4.49 -3.21 0.90
C LEU A 21 3.24 -3.86 1.47
N ALA A 22 2.60 -3.28 2.49
CA ALA A 22 1.33 -3.79 3.00
C ALA A 22 0.22 -3.80 1.93
N LEU A 23 0.20 -2.81 1.03
CA LEU A 23 -0.75 -2.75 -0.08
C LEU A 23 -0.40 -3.72 -1.23
N MET A 24 0.87 -3.80 -1.59
CA MET A 24 1.37 -4.64 -2.68
C MET A 24 1.46 -6.12 -2.32
N GLY A 25 1.66 -6.41 -1.05
CA GLY A 25 2.16 -7.68 -0.56
C GLY A 25 3.67 -7.81 -0.72
N ASP A 26 4.24 -8.75 0.04
CA ASP A 26 5.63 -9.12 -0.07
C ASP A 26 5.76 -10.65 -0.20
N SER A 27 6.22 -11.10 -1.36
CA SER A 27 6.36 -12.53 -1.64
C SER A 27 7.54 -13.17 -0.91
N VAL A 28 8.52 -12.39 -0.44
CA VAL A 28 9.68 -12.90 0.29
C VAL A 28 9.25 -13.23 1.72
N ASP A 29 8.49 -12.34 2.35
CA ASP A 29 7.95 -12.47 3.70
C ASP A 29 6.59 -13.20 3.75
N ASN A 30 6.10 -13.69 2.61
CA ASN A 30 4.80 -14.36 2.46
C ASN A 30 3.63 -13.50 2.97
N ILE A 31 3.73 -12.18 2.83
CA ILE A 31 2.71 -11.22 3.20
C ILE A 31 1.74 -11.08 2.02
N PRO A 32 0.47 -11.50 2.17
CA PRO A 32 -0.52 -11.29 1.14
C PRO A 32 -0.82 -9.78 1.00
N GLY A 33 -0.77 -9.31 -0.24
CA GLY A 33 -1.17 -7.95 -0.59
C GLY A 33 -2.62 -7.87 -1.04
N VAL A 34 -3.05 -6.66 -1.40
CA VAL A 34 -4.37 -6.45 -1.98
C VAL A 34 -4.34 -6.84 -3.47
N PRO A 35 -5.20 -7.77 -3.93
CA PRO A 35 -5.24 -8.16 -5.33
C PRO A 35 -5.48 -6.96 -6.24
N LYS A 36 -4.79 -6.95 -7.39
CA LYS A 36 -4.85 -5.86 -8.39
C LYS A 36 -4.24 -4.53 -7.92
N VAL A 37 -3.72 -4.44 -6.70
CA VAL A 37 -2.96 -3.27 -6.25
C VAL A 37 -1.49 -3.49 -6.61
N GLY A 38 -1.07 -2.83 -7.68
CA GLY A 38 0.31 -2.82 -8.13
C GLY A 38 1.09 -1.60 -7.63
N PRO A 39 2.38 -1.49 -8.01
CA PRO A 39 3.31 -0.50 -7.46
C PRO A 39 2.83 0.94 -7.72
N LYS A 40 2.30 1.21 -8.91
CA LYS A 40 1.76 2.53 -9.28
C LYS A 40 0.50 2.89 -8.50
N THR A 41 -0.36 1.91 -8.23
CA THR A 41 -1.61 2.12 -7.50
C THR A 41 -1.32 2.39 -6.03
N ALA A 42 -0.48 1.56 -5.41
CA ALA A 42 -0.04 1.72 -4.03
C ALA A 42 0.62 3.10 -3.82
N ALA A 43 1.60 3.44 -4.65
CA ALA A 43 2.26 4.74 -4.57
C ALA A 43 1.28 5.91 -4.77
N LYS A 44 0.38 5.82 -5.75
CA LYS A 44 -0.62 6.87 -5.98
C LYS A 44 -1.51 7.10 -4.75
N TRP A 45 -2.01 6.02 -4.14
CA TRP A 45 -2.89 6.13 -2.98
C TRP A 45 -2.15 6.68 -1.77
N LEU A 46 -0.95 6.20 -1.48
CA LEU A 46 -0.18 6.71 -0.35
C LEU A 46 0.17 8.20 -0.51
N ASN A 47 0.56 8.63 -1.72
CA ASN A 47 0.76 10.06 -1.96
C ASN A 47 -0.53 10.89 -1.89
N GLN A 48 -1.67 10.30 -2.23
CA GLN A 48 -2.96 11.00 -2.25
C GLN A 48 -3.60 11.09 -0.85
N TYR A 49 -3.47 10.03 -0.05
CA TYR A 49 -4.13 9.88 1.24
C TYR A 49 -3.16 9.99 2.43
N GLY A 50 -1.87 10.13 2.18
CA GLY A 50 -0.82 10.30 3.20
C GLY A 50 -0.14 8.99 3.56
N ASP A 51 -0.91 8.04 4.09
CA ASP A 51 -0.42 6.76 4.58
C ASP A 51 -1.50 5.68 4.47
N LEU A 52 -1.21 4.46 4.94
CA LEU A 52 -2.15 3.35 4.87
C LEU A 52 -3.48 3.63 5.58
N ASP A 53 -3.47 4.28 6.74
CA ASP A 53 -4.68 4.64 7.48
C ASP A 53 -5.54 5.61 6.67
N GLY A 54 -4.91 6.61 6.05
CA GLY A 54 -5.59 7.51 5.11
C GLY A 54 -6.21 6.77 3.92
N VAL A 55 -5.52 5.77 3.36
CA VAL A 55 -6.05 4.94 2.26
C VAL A 55 -7.25 4.12 2.73
N VAL A 56 -7.19 3.55 3.95
CA VAL A 56 -8.30 2.80 4.56
C VAL A 56 -9.50 3.72 4.81
N ALA A 57 -9.28 4.89 5.38
CA ALA A 57 -10.32 5.89 5.61
C ALA A 57 -10.95 6.38 4.29
N GLY A 58 -10.15 6.51 3.23
CA GLY A 58 -10.59 6.89 1.89
C GLY A 58 -11.07 5.72 1.02
N ALA A 59 -11.12 4.49 1.53
CA ALA A 59 -11.41 3.30 0.74
C ALA A 59 -12.79 3.38 0.04
N GLU A 60 -13.76 4.05 0.68
CA GLU A 60 -15.11 4.25 0.13
C GLU A 60 -15.14 5.13 -1.13
N ASP A 61 -14.19 6.05 -1.29
CA ASP A 61 -14.05 6.90 -2.47
C ASP A 61 -13.36 6.20 -3.64
N ILE A 62 -12.57 5.14 -3.38
CA ILE A 62 -11.87 4.39 -4.42
C ILE A 62 -12.87 3.52 -5.19
N LYS A 63 -13.28 3.94 -6.39
CA LYS A 63 -14.27 3.22 -7.20
C LYS A 63 -13.66 2.13 -8.09
N GLY A 64 -14.51 1.26 -8.61
CA GLY A 64 -14.17 0.18 -9.55
C GLY A 64 -13.54 -1.05 -8.90
N LYS A 65 -13.18 -2.03 -9.74
CA LYS A 65 -12.72 -3.37 -9.31
C LYS A 65 -11.52 -3.39 -8.37
N VAL A 66 -10.67 -2.37 -8.43
CA VAL A 66 -9.49 -2.25 -7.57
C VAL A 66 -9.90 -1.75 -6.18
N GLY A 67 -10.84 -0.80 -6.12
CA GLY A 67 -11.41 -0.35 -4.84
C GLY A 67 -12.28 -1.40 -4.17
N GLU A 68 -13.03 -2.19 -4.94
CA GLU A 68 -13.75 -3.36 -4.39
C GLU A 68 -12.76 -4.33 -3.75
N SER A 69 -11.63 -4.61 -4.42
CA SER A 69 -10.58 -5.48 -3.89
C SER A 69 -9.94 -4.92 -2.61
N LEU A 70 -9.72 -3.60 -2.54
CA LEU A 70 -9.22 -2.95 -1.34
C LEU A 70 -10.18 -3.15 -0.16
N ARG A 71 -11.47 -2.87 -0.37
CA ARG A 71 -12.51 -2.98 0.67
C ARG A 71 -12.64 -4.41 1.21
N ASP A 72 -12.54 -5.40 0.32
CA ASP A 72 -12.58 -6.82 0.68
C ASP A 72 -11.36 -7.27 1.51
N HIS A 73 -10.28 -6.47 1.51
CA HIS A 73 -8.99 -6.80 2.12
C HIS A 73 -8.58 -5.80 3.20
N LEU A 74 -9.48 -4.94 3.71
CA LEU A 74 -9.12 -3.93 4.71
C LEU A 74 -8.65 -4.56 6.02
N ASP A 75 -9.30 -5.64 6.48
CA ASP A 75 -9.01 -6.27 7.78
C ASP A 75 -7.60 -6.89 7.87
N GLN A 76 -6.98 -7.25 6.73
CA GLN A 76 -5.63 -7.82 6.71
C GLN A 76 -4.53 -6.76 6.66
N LEU A 77 -4.83 -5.52 6.25
CA LEU A 77 -3.84 -4.47 6.09
C LEU A 77 -3.11 -4.09 7.40
N PRO A 78 -3.78 -4.00 8.57
CA PRO A 78 -3.09 -3.77 9.83
C PRO A 78 -2.09 -4.88 10.17
N LEU A 79 -2.43 -6.13 9.86
CA LEU A 79 -1.56 -7.28 10.08
C LEU A 79 -0.38 -7.26 9.10
N ALA A 80 -0.63 -7.02 7.81
CA ALA A 80 0.41 -6.90 6.79
C ALA A 80 1.43 -5.81 7.15
N LYS A 81 0.96 -4.64 7.61
CA LYS A 81 1.80 -3.56 8.10
C LYS A 81 2.67 -3.98 9.29
N ALA A 82 2.10 -4.72 10.25
CA ALA A 82 2.83 -5.18 11.43
C ALA A 82 3.87 -6.27 11.13
N LEU A 83 3.67 -7.05 10.06
CA LEU A 83 4.58 -8.12 9.63
C LEU A 83 5.73 -7.60 8.76
N THR A 84 5.60 -6.40 8.20
CA THR A 84 6.62 -5.81 7.33
C THR A 84 7.72 -5.17 8.18
N THR A 85 8.97 -5.58 8.00
CA THR A 85 10.14 -5.12 8.79
C THR A 85 11.17 -4.38 7.96
#